data_AF-A0A0A1TQ05-F1
#
_entry.id   AF-A0A0A1TQ05-F1
#
_cell.length_a   1.000
_cell.length_b   1.000
_cell.length_c   1.000
_cell.angle_alpha   90.00
_cell.angle_beta   90.00
_cell.angle_gamma   90.00
#
_symmetry.space_group_name_H-M   'P 1'
#
loop_
_entity.id
_entity.type
_entity.pdbx_description
1 polymer ?
#
loop_
_entity_poly.entity_id
_entity_poly.type
_entity_poly.pdbx_seq_one_letter_code
_entity_poly.pdbx_strand_id
1 'polypeptide(L)'
;MSSEQQRIDELLQRYLLLVDEYSRLRENLASLQRGVFQDIARANFGAERGLRYGQDHYDERMKASKQVTIVESEGSKLPIFTVYNKKPQPETEKADATPSDDGVDHDESASTAASPRKKATNPLSWFGVLSPPQIRSAQSQSIQVIDDIIPRLTTIDAEMRHVEIEVRRARKRRAKAKNEV
;
A
#
# COMPACT_ATOMS: atom_id res chain seq x y z
N MET A 1 -39.53 18.87 -15.11
CA MET A 1 -38.19 18.96 -14.49
C MET A 1 -37.16 18.75 -15.59
N SER A 2 -36.17 19.62 -15.75
CA SER A 2 -35.14 19.48 -16.80
C SER A 2 -34.40 18.15 -16.60
N SER A 3 -34.21 17.35 -17.66
CA SER A 3 -33.45 16.07 -17.61
C SER A 3 -32.06 16.25 -17.00
N GLU A 4 -31.41 17.38 -17.27
CA GLU A 4 -30.13 17.76 -16.67
C GLU A 4 -30.22 18.02 -15.15
N GLN A 5 -31.37 18.47 -14.64
CA GLN A 5 -31.58 18.62 -13.21
C GLN A 5 -31.60 17.26 -12.51
N GLN A 6 -32.36 16.30 -13.05
CA GLN A 6 -32.42 14.93 -12.52
C GLN A 6 -31.03 14.29 -12.52
N ARG A 7 -30.26 14.46 -13.60
CA ARG A 7 -28.88 13.97 -13.66
C ARG A 7 -27.97 14.60 -12.61
N ILE A 8 -28.10 15.90 -12.34
CA ILE A 8 -27.33 16.57 -11.28
C ILE A 8 -27.70 15.99 -9.91
N ASP A 9 -28.98 15.78 -9.64
CA ASP A 9 -29.46 15.28 -8.36
C ASP A 9 -28.99 13.83 -8.12
N GLU A 10 -29.02 12.97 -9.15
CA GLU A 10 -28.44 11.62 -9.12
C GLU A 10 -26.94 11.62 -8.81
N LEU A 11 -26.19 12.52 -9.45
CA LEU A 11 -24.74 12.63 -9.22
C LEU A 11 -24.43 13.13 -7.81
N LEU A 12 -25.20 14.09 -7.29
CA LEU A 12 -25.05 14.57 -5.91
C LEU A 12 -25.41 13.48 -4.89
N GLN A 13 -26.46 12.70 -5.14
CA GLN A 13 -26.80 11.55 -4.31
C GLN A 13 -25.65 10.53 -4.29
N ARG A 14 -25.08 10.19 -5.46
CA ARG A 14 -23.92 9.29 -5.54
C ARG A 14 -22.72 9.85 -4.78
N TYR A 15 -22.44 11.15 -4.92
CA TYR A 15 -21.34 11.81 -4.21
C TYR A 15 -21.52 11.71 -2.68
N LEU A 16 -22.73 11.96 -2.16
CA LEU A 16 -22.99 11.86 -0.72
C LEU A 16 -22.77 10.44 -0.17
N LEU A 17 -23.15 9.42 -0.93
CA LEU A 17 -22.88 8.02 -0.56
C LEU A 17 -21.37 7.73 -0.53
N LEU A 18 -20.61 8.26 -1.49
CA LEU A 18 -19.14 8.11 -1.51
C LEU A 18 -18.48 8.83 -0.34
N VAL A 19 -18.99 10.01 0.06
CA VAL A 19 -18.48 10.75 1.23
C VAL A 19 -18.74 9.98 2.53
N ASP A 20 -19.90 9.37 2.69
CA ASP A 20 -20.22 8.52 3.85
C ASP A 20 -19.28 7.30 3.89
N GLU A 21 -19.10 6.60 2.77
CA GLU A 21 -18.18 5.47 2.67
C GLU A 21 -16.73 5.86 2.99
N TYR A 22 -16.26 6.97 2.41
CA TYR A 22 -14.94 7.52 2.68
C TYR A 22 -14.74 7.85 4.16
N SER A 23 -15.74 8.47 4.80
CA SER A 23 -15.68 8.84 6.21
C SER A 23 -15.55 7.62 7.11
N ARG A 24 -16.37 6.58 6.86
CA ARG A 24 -16.29 5.30 7.59
C ARG A 24 -14.94 4.61 7.41
N LEU A 25 -14.41 4.59 6.19
CA LEU A 25 -13.08 4.00 5.94
C LEU A 25 -11.98 4.77 6.64
N ARG A 26 -12.08 6.10 6.71
CA ARG A 26 -11.12 6.94 7.43
C ARG A 26 -11.17 6.72 8.94
N GLU A 27 -12.35 6.50 9.51
CA GLU A 27 -12.52 6.12 10.91
C GLU A 27 -11.91 4.74 11.19
N ASN A 28 -12.14 3.77 10.31
CA ASN A 28 -11.54 2.43 10.39
C ASN A 28 -10.01 2.47 10.25
N LEU A 29 -9.48 3.29 9.35
CA LEU A 29 -8.05 3.54 9.23
C LEU A 29 -7.49 4.07 10.54
N ALA A 30 -8.14 5.08 11.12
CA ALA A 30 -7.71 5.71 12.36
C ALA A 30 -7.80 4.76 13.56
N SER A 31 -8.79 3.86 13.61
CA SER A 31 -8.89 2.86 14.68
C SER A 31 -7.75 1.83 14.59
N LEU A 32 -7.48 1.28 13.39
CA LEU A 32 -6.37 0.35 13.20
C LEU A 32 -5.01 1.00 13.45
N GLN A 33 -4.78 2.21 12.95
CA GLN A 33 -3.52 2.93 13.22
C GLN A 33 -3.32 3.18 14.71
N ARG A 34 -4.36 3.57 15.46
CA ARG A 34 -4.28 3.70 16.92
C ARG A 34 -3.90 2.37 17.58
N GLY A 35 -4.49 1.25 17.15
CA GLY A 35 -4.11 -0.09 17.62
C GLY A 35 -2.63 -0.40 17.37
N VAL A 36 -2.15 -0.13 16.16
CA VAL A 36 -0.74 -0.35 15.77
C VAL A 36 0.20 0.43 16.70
N PHE A 37 -0.06 1.72 16.90
CA PHE A 37 0.79 2.55 17.76
C PHE A 37 0.73 2.13 19.23
N GLN A 38 -0.44 1.71 19.71
CA GLN A 38 -0.59 1.19 21.08
C GLN A 38 0.19 -0.11 21.27
N ASP A 39 0.12 -1.03 20.33
CA ASP A 39 0.84 -2.30 20.38
C ASP A 39 2.36 -2.09 20.32
N ILE A 40 2.84 -1.19 19.44
CA ILE A 40 4.26 -0.82 19.37
C ILE A 40 4.72 -0.17 20.69
N ALA A 41 3.93 0.75 21.25
CA ALA A 41 4.25 1.39 22.53
C ALA A 41 4.33 0.36 23.67
N ARG A 42 3.38 -0.59 23.71
CA ARG A 42 3.36 -1.67 24.69
C ARG A 42 4.54 -2.62 24.53
N ALA A 43 4.93 -2.93 23.31
CA ALA A 43 6.13 -3.73 23.03
C ALA A 43 7.39 -3.02 23.52
N ASN A 44 7.53 -1.73 23.23
CA ASN A 44 8.67 -0.92 23.67
C ASN A 44 8.74 -0.76 25.19
N PHE A 45 7.59 -0.67 25.87
CA PHE A 45 7.54 -0.60 27.32
C PHE A 45 8.02 -1.90 27.99
N GLY A 46 7.68 -3.05 27.42
CA GLY A 46 8.08 -4.36 27.92
C GLY A 46 9.41 -4.88 27.38
N ALA A 47 10.13 -4.08 26.60
CA ALA A 47 11.39 -4.48 25.97
C ALA A 47 12.54 -4.49 27.00
N GLU A 48 13.55 -5.31 26.75
CA GLU A 48 14.78 -5.33 27.55
C GLU A 48 15.50 -3.97 27.48
N ARG A 49 16.31 -3.67 28.50
CA ARG A 49 16.92 -2.35 28.66
C ARG A 49 17.76 -1.98 27.44
N GLY A 50 17.35 -0.94 26.72
CA GLY A 50 18.03 -0.43 25.53
C GLY A 50 17.48 -0.95 24.20
N LEU A 51 16.53 -1.89 24.21
CA LEU A 51 15.86 -2.39 23.01
C LEU A 51 14.62 -1.55 22.69
N ARG A 52 14.54 -1.03 21.47
CA ARG A 52 13.38 -0.28 20.98
C ARG A 52 13.01 -0.80 19.60
N TYR A 53 11.82 -1.38 19.47
CA TYR A 53 11.26 -1.78 18.19
C TYR A 53 11.05 -0.55 17.33
N GLY A 54 11.91 -0.40 16.31
CA GLY A 54 11.98 0.78 15.47
C GLY A 54 12.95 0.60 14.31
N GLN A 55 13.28 1.72 13.66
CA GLN A 55 14.11 1.74 12.46
C GLN A 55 15.54 1.26 12.71
N ASP A 56 16.01 1.36 13.95
CA ASP A 56 17.36 0.93 14.38
C ASP A 56 17.60 -0.58 14.14
N HIS A 57 16.54 -1.37 13.96
CA HIS A 57 16.62 -2.79 13.66
C HIS A 57 16.40 -3.13 12.19
N TYR A 58 16.23 -2.13 11.30
CA TYR A 58 16.06 -2.40 9.89
C TYR A 58 17.41 -2.83 9.28
N ASP A 59 17.43 -3.97 8.60
CA ASP A 59 18.55 -4.37 7.76
C ASP A 59 18.59 -3.43 6.53
N GLU A 60 19.78 -3.01 6.11
CA GLU A 60 20.00 -2.21 4.88
C GLU A 60 19.44 -2.91 3.63
N ARG A 61 19.17 -4.22 3.73
CA ARG A 61 18.55 -5.06 2.68
C ARG A 61 17.02 -5.01 2.67
N MET A 62 16.40 -4.05 3.35
CA MET A 62 14.94 -3.90 3.42
C MET A 62 14.31 -3.85 2.01
N LYS A 63 13.46 -4.84 1.69
CA LYS A 63 12.71 -4.91 0.43
C LYS A 63 11.22 -4.90 0.72
N ALA A 64 10.47 -4.21 -0.15
CA ALA A 64 9.01 -4.17 -0.08
C ALA A 64 8.43 -5.59 -0.22
N SER A 65 7.66 -6.02 0.79
CA SER A 65 6.94 -7.30 0.81
C SER A 65 5.64 -7.24 0.01
N LYS A 66 5.02 -6.05 -0.07
CA LYS A 66 3.79 -5.78 -0.83
C LYS A 66 4.08 -4.80 -1.95
N GLN A 67 3.38 -4.99 -3.07
CA GLN A 67 3.40 -4.11 -4.23
C GLN A 67 1.97 -3.71 -4.58
N VAL A 68 1.83 -2.52 -5.14
CA VAL A 68 0.55 -1.99 -5.62
C VAL A 68 0.64 -1.85 -7.13
N THR A 69 -0.36 -2.39 -7.83
CA THR A 69 -0.56 -2.13 -9.25
C THR A 69 -1.80 -1.27 -9.41
N ILE A 70 -1.66 -0.25 -10.24
CA ILE A 70 -2.72 0.69 -10.59
C ILE A 70 -3.18 0.32 -11.99
N VAL A 71 -4.44 -0.08 -12.12
CA VAL A 71 -5.06 -0.45 -13.41
C VAL A 71 -6.18 0.54 -13.69
N GLU A 72 -6.30 1.03 -14.91
CA GLU A 72 -7.47 1.82 -15.31
C GLU A 72 -8.65 0.89 -15.63
N SER A 73 -9.83 1.21 -15.11
CA SER A 73 -11.03 0.40 -15.35
C SER A 73 -11.51 0.53 -16.81
N GLU A 74 -11.83 -0.60 -17.47
CA GLU A 74 -12.14 -0.64 -18.91
C GLU A 74 -13.42 0.11 -19.33
N GLY A 75 -14.19 0.68 -18.41
CA GLY A 75 -15.38 1.50 -18.71
C GLY A 75 -15.38 2.89 -18.07
N SER A 76 -14.45 3.18 -17.17
CA SER A 76 -14.40 4.43 -16.44
C SER A 76 -12.94 4.83 -16.27
N LYS A 77 -12.59 6.09 -16.56
CA LYS A 77 -11.23 6.65 -16.40
C LYS A 77 -10.82 6.79 -14.93
N LEU A 78 -11.03 5.72 -14.16
CA LEU A 78 -10.84 5.61 -12.75
C LEU A 78 -9.75 4.58 -12.49
N PRO A 79 -8.73 4.94 -11.69
CA PRO A 79 -7.71 4.00 -11.26
C PRO A 79 -8.28 3.02 -10.21
N ILE A 80 -8.02 1.75 -10.43
CA ILE A 80 -8.24 0.66 -9.49
C ILE A 80 -6.88 0.30 -8.88
N PHE A 81 -6.81 0.34 -7.56
CA PHE A 81 -5.60 0.00 -6.81
C PHE A 81 -5.71 -1.45 -6.33
N THR A 82 -4.78 -2.30 -6.75
CA THR A 82 -4.73 -3.70 -6.32
C THR A 82 -3.40 -3.98 -5.65
N VAL A 83 -3.45 -4.53 -4.43
CA VAL A 83 -2.27 -4.88 -3.63
C VAL A 83 -2.00 -6.37 -3.73
N TYR A 84 -0.73 -6.75 -3.90
CA TYR A 84 -0.31 -8.14 -3.91
C TYR A 84 1.05 -8.31 -3.24
N ASN A 85 1.36 -9.53 -2.80
CA ASN A 85 2.66 -9.86 -2.26
C ASN A 85 3.70 -9.95 -3.39
N LYS A 86 4.85 -9.28 -3.23
CA LYS A 86 5.94 -9.34 -4.20
C LYS A 86 6.43 -10.80 -4.30
N LYS A 87 6.34 -11.40 -5.49
CA LYS A 87 6.96 -12.72 -5.74
C LYS A 87 8.48 -12.59 -5.63
N PRO A 88 9.19 -13.59 -5.04
CA PRO A 88 10.64 -13.61 -5.04
C PRO A 88 11.13 -13.80 -6.49
N GLN A 89 11.54 -12.71 -7.14
CA GLN A 89 12.26 -12.78 -8.40
C GLN A 89 13.72 -13.23 -8.12
N PRO A 90 14.29 -14.12 -8.95
CA PRO A 90 15.72 -14.36 -8.93
C PRO A 90 16.42 -13.04 -9.31
N GLU A 91 17.31 -12.57 -8.44
CA GLU A 91 18.16 -11.42 -8.72
C GLU A 91 19.12 -11.81 -9.85
N THR A 92 18.88 -11.35 -11.08
CA THR A 92 19.96 -11.23 -12.05
C THR A 92 20.83 -10.06 -11.60
N GLU A 93 22.01 -10.41 -11.09
CA GLU A 93 23.14 -9.53 -10.89
C GLU A 93 23.38 -8.73 -12.18
N LYS A 94 23.06 -7.44 -12.16
CA LYS A 94 23.72 -6.52 -13.09
C LYS A 94 25.08 -6.23 -12.48
N ALA A 95 26.06 -7.04 -12.89
CA ALA A 95 27.47 -6.77 -12.71
C ALA A 95 27.79 -5.43 -13.40
N ASP A 96 28.20 -4.45 -12.61
CA ASP A 96 28.93 -3.29 -13.11
C ASP A 96 30.38 -3.75 -13.26
N ALA A 97 30.87 -3.74 -14.50
CA ALA A 97 32.18 -4.23 -14.86
C ALA A 97 33.18 -3.07 -14.86
N THR A 98 34.16 -3.13 -13.97
CA THR A 98 35.47 -2.47 -14.17
C THR A 98 36.56 -3.45 -13.72
N PRO A 99 37.56 -3.78 -14.57
CA PRO A 99 38.56 -4.78 -14.25
C PRO A 99 39.66 -4.15 -13.38
N SER A 100 40.14 -4.90 -12.39
CA SER A 100 41.47 -4.67 -11.82
C SER A 100 42.13 -6.03 -11.65
N ASP A 101 43.19 -6.17 -12.45
CA ASP A 101 44.19 -7.22 -12.48
C ASP A 101 44.96 -7.27 -11.16
N ASP A 102 45.03 -8.46 -10.56
CA ASP A 102 46.26 -9.02 -9.96
C ASP A 102 45.95 -10.44 -9.48
N GLY A 103 46.55 -11.42 -10.14
CA GLY A 103 46.43 -12.84 -9.79
C GLY A 103 47.44 -13.27 -8.73
N VAL A 104 47.08 -14.30 -7.94
CA VAL A 104 47.95 -15.45 -7.61
C VAL A 104 47.06 -16.67 -7.27
N ASP A 105 47.36 -17.79 -7.93
CA ASP A 105 46.85 -19.16 -7.75
C ASP A 105 47.09 -19.76 -6.35
N HIS A 106 46.12 -20.52 -5.81
CA HIS A 106 46.28 -21.98 -5.60
C HIS A 106 44.99 -22.70 -5.16
N ASP A 107 44.59 -23.62 -6.04
CA ASP A 107 44.27 -25.03 -5.79
C ASP A 107 42.90 -25.54 -5.27
N GLU A 108 42.57 -26.70 -5.83
CA GLU A 108 41.31 -27.44 -5.96
C GLU A 108 40.52 -27.74 -4.67
N SER A 109 39.18 -27.82 -4.78
CA SER A 109 38.44 -29.09 -4.72
C SER A 109 36.91 -28.93 -4.52
N ALA A 110 36.18 -29.64 -5.40
CA ALA A 110 34.90 -30.34 -5.19
C ALA A 110 33.65 -29.60 -4.65
N SER A 111 32.71 -29.42 -5.59
CA SER A 111 31.26 -29.61 -5.51
C SER A 111 30.54 -29.80 -4.16
N THR A 112 29.39 -29.12 -4.08
CA THR A 112 28.09 -29.48 -3.44
C THR A 112 27.63 -28.54 -2.33
N ALA A 113 26.70 -27.64 -2.66
CA ALA A 113 25.63 -27.24 -1.73
C ALA A 113 24.51 -26.52 -2.51
N ALA A 114 23.32 -27.11 -2.47
CA ALA A 114 22.11 -26.54 -3.02
C ALA A 114 21.84 -25.13 -2.46
N SER A 115 21.63 -24.14 -3.33
CA SER A 115 21.28 -22.79 -2.91
C SER A 115 19.97 -22.81 -2.11
N PRO A 116 19.92 -22.24 -0.89
CA PRO A 116 18.69 -22.18 -0.14
C PRO A 116 17.75 -21.21 -0.86
N ARG A 117 16.53 -21.67 -1.18
CA ARG A 117 15.46 -20.80 -1.68
C ARG A 117 15.30 -19.65 -0.69
N LYS A 118 15.66 -18.42 -1.10
CA LYS A 118 15.55 -17.21 -0.27
C LYS A 118 14.07 -17.08 0.15
N LYS A 119 13.77 -17.49 1.38
CA LYS A 119 12.44 -17.37 1.98
C LYS A 119 12.07 -15.89 1.93
N ALA A 120 10.84 -15.56 1.53
CA ALA A 120 10.35 -14.19 1.60
C ALA A 120 10.63 -13.66 3.01
N THR A 121 11.50 -12.66 3.11
CA THR A 121 12.02 -12.16 4.39
C THR A 121 10.86 -11.55 5.15
N ASN A 122 10.31 -12.28 6.11
CA ASN A 122 9.29 -11.74 7.00
C ASN A 122 9.94 -10.60 7.81
N PRO A 123 9.46 -9.35 7.74
CA PRO A 123 10.10 -8.22 8.39
C PRO A 123 10.14 -8.35 9.92
N LEU A 124 9.32 -9.23 10.52
CA LEU A 124 9.41 -9.55 11.95
C LEU A 124 10.74 -10.16 12.36
N SER A 125 11.40 -10.89 11.45
CA SER A 125 12.68 -11.55 11.73
C SER A 125 13.83 -10.56 12.00
N TRP A 126 13.67 -9.29 11.62
CA TRP A 126 14.62 -8.23 11.91
C TRP A 126 14.67 -7.86 13.39
N PHE A 127 13.62 -8.15 14.15
CA PHE A 127 13.54 -7.87 15.59
C PHE A 127 13.96 -9.06 16.46
N GLY A 128 14.74 -10.00 15.90
CA GLY A 128 15.23 -11.19 16.58
C GLY A 128 14.37 -12.44 16.38
N VAL A 129 14.81 -13.55 16.98
CA VAL A 129 14.19 -14.89 16.81
C VAL A 129 12.76 -14.95 17.37
N LEU A 130 12.46 -14.14 18.38
CA LEU A 130 11.16 -14.12 19.05
C LEU A 130 10.63 -12.69 19.17
N SER A 131 9.95 -12.19 18.13
CA SER A 131 9.25 -10.90 18.22
C SER A 131 8.09 -10.99 19.24
N PRO A 132 7.86 -9.99 20.11
CA PRO A 132 6.74 -10.01 21.05
C PRO A 132 5.37 -10.13 20.37
N PRO A 133 4.34 -10.66 21.06
CA PRO A 133 3.00 -10.78 20.50
C PRO A 133 2.42 -9.44 20.03
N GLN A 134 2.78 -8.33 20.69
CA GLN A 134 2.33 -6.99 20.33
C GLN A 134 2.88 -6.56 18.97
N ILE A 135 4.16 -6.86 18.66
CA ILE A 135 4.75 -6.54 17.35
C ILE A 135 4.09 -7.36 16.24
N ARG A 136 3.72 -8.62 16.51
CA ARG A 136 2.97 -9.45 15.56
C ARG A 136 1.55 -8.91 15.32
N SER A 137 0.88 -8.45 16.38
CA SER A 137 -0.43 -7.80 16.30
C SER A 137 -0.36 -6.51 15.46
N ALA A 138 0.61 -5.64 15.77
CA ALA A 138 0.87 -4.41 15.02
C ALA A 138 1.14 -4.69 13.53
N GLN A 139 1.91 -5.73 13.22
CA GLN A 139 2.13 -6.14 11.83
C GLN A 139 0.83 -6.58 11.16
N SER A 140 0.02 -7.40 11.83
CA SER A 140 -1.24 -7.93 11.29
C SER A 140 -2.23 -6.81 10.98
N GLN A 141 -2.39 -5.86 11.90
CA GLN A 141 -3.21 -4.66 11.70
C GLN A 141 -2.66 -3.77 10.57
N SER A 142 -1.33 -3.61 10.50
CA SER A 142 -0.71 -2.83 9.42
C SER A 142 -0.91 -3.49 8.05
N ILE A 143 -0.85 -4.82 7.98
CA ILE A 143 -1.15 -5.59 6.77
C ILE A 143 -2.60 -5.37 6.35
N GLN A 144 -3.55 -5.44 7.29
CA GLN A 144 -4.98 -5.18 7.03
C GLN A 144 -5.21 -3.77 6.48
N VAL A 145 -4.56 -2.75 7.06
CA VAL A 145 -4.66 -1.36 6.56
C VAL A 145 -4.22 -1.26 5.10
N ILE A 146 -3.10 -1.91 4.75
CA ILE A 146 -2.52 -1.84 3.40
C ILE A 146 -3.32 -2.67 2.40
N ASP A 147 -3.82 -3.84 2.79
CA ASP A 147 -4.54 -4.75 1.89
C ASP A 147 -5.97 -4.30 1.62
N ASP A 148 -6.67 -3.84 2.65
CA ASP A 148 -8.12 -3.61 2.56
C ASP A 148 -8.48 -2.12 2.52
N ILE A 149 -7.91 -1.33 3.44
CA ILE A 149 -8.39 0.04 3.69
C ILE A 149 -7.83 1.04 2.69
N ILE A 150 -6.50 1.12 2.57
CA ILE A 150 -5.84 2.12 1.73
C ILE A 150 -6.30 2.00 0.26
N PRO A 151 -6.34 0.81 -0.37
CA PRO A 151 -6.74 0.69 -1.77
C PRO A 151 -8.16 1.18 -1.99
N ARG A 152 -9.10 0.78 -1.12
CA ARG A 152 -10.49 1.22 -1.18
C ARG A 152 -10.62 2.72 -0.99
N LEU A 153 -9.91 3.30 -0.01
CA LEU A 153 -9.91 4.74 0.25
C LEU A 153 -9.44 5.53 -0.98
N THR A 154 -8.35 5.09 -1.62
CA THR A 154 -7.81 5.74 -2.82
C THR A 154 -8.71 5.59 -4.04
N THR A 155 -9.41 4.47 -4.18
CA THR A 155 -10.42 4.28 -5.23
C THR A 155 -11.61 5.23 -5.02
N ILE A 156 -12.13 5.34 -3.80
CA ILE A 156 -13.26 6.23 -3.51
C ILE A 156 -12.86 7.70 -3.71
N ASP A 157 -11.66 8.10 -3.30
CA ASP A 157 -11.13 9.45 -3.56
C ASP A 157 -11.10 9.76 -5.07
N ALA A 158 -10.69 8.81 -5.91
CA ALA A 158 -10.75 8.95 -7.36
C ALA A 158 -12.19 9.02 -7.89
N GLU A 159 -13.11 8.17 -7.38
CA GLU A 159 -14.54 8.20 -7.72
C GLU A 159 -15.19 9.53 -7.37
N MET A 160 -14.94 10.07 -6.18
CA MET A 160 -15.47 11.37 -5.72
C MET A 160 -15.05 12.49 -6.67
N ARG A 161 -13.74 12.58 -7.00
CA ARG A 161 -13.23 13.57 -7.96
C ARG A 161 -13.89 13.45 -9.33
N HIS A 162 -14.12 12.22 -9.79
CA HIS A 162 -14.80 11.98 -11.06
C HIS A 162 -16.24 12.51 -11.03
N VAL A 163 -17.00 12.19 -9.99
CA VAL A 163 -18.38 12.66 -9.82
C VAL A 163 -18.43 14.20 -9.73
N GLU A 164 -17.49 14.84 -9.02
CA GLU A 164 -17.39 16.30 -8.97
C GLU A 164 -17.22 16.92 -10.37
N ILE A 165 -16.38 16.31 -11.22
CA ILE A 165 -16.19 16.72 -12.60
C ILE A 165 -17.49 16.56 -13.39
N GLU A 166 -18.20 15.44 -13.23
CA GLU A 166 -19.49 15.21 -13.90
C GLU A 166 -20.55 16.24 -13.49
N VAL A 167 -20.65 16.55 -12.19
CA VAL A 167 -21.56 17.57 -11.67
C VAL A 167 -21.25 18.93 -12.28
N ARG A 168 -19.97 19.32 -12.36
CA ARG A 168 -19.55 20.59 -12.98
C ARG A 168 -19.94 20.62 -14.47
N ARG A 169 -19.77 19.51 -15.19
CA ARG A 169 -20.14 19.38 -16.61
C ARG A 169 -21.65 19.47 -16.82
N ALA A 170 -22.45 18.76 -16.02
CA ALA A 170 -23.91 18.78 -16.10
C ALA A 170 -24.46 20.18 -15.78
N ARG A 171 -23.94 20.84 -14.73
CA ARG A 171 -24.29 22.23 -14.41
C ARG A 171 -24.00 23.20 -15.56
N LYS A 172 -22.86 23.03 -16.24
CA LYS A 172 -22.49 23.82 -17.42
C LYS A 172 -23.45 23.59 -18.59
N ARG A 173 -23.82 22.33 -18.87
CA ARG A 173 -24.80 21.99 -19.93
C ARG A 173 -26.18 22.60 -19.65
N ARG A 174 -26.66 22.46 -18.41
CA ARG A 174 -27.92 23.08 -17.96
C ARG A 174 -27.92 24.60 -18.13
N ALA A 175 -26.80 25.27 -17.84
CA ALA A 175 -26.71 26.72 -18.00
C ALA A 175 -26.74 27.15 -19.47
N LYS A 176 -26.05 26.43 -20.37
CA LYS A 176 -26.11 26.69 -21.82
C LYS A 176 -27.53 26.53 -22.37
N ALA A 177 -28.20 25.43 -22.03
CA ALA A 177 -29.57 25.16 -22.46
C ALA A 177 -30.59 26.19 -21.95
N LYS A 178 -30.27 26.94 -20.87
CA LYS A 178 -31.10 28.05 -20.38
C LYS A 178 -30.81 29.39 -21.08
N ASN A 179 -29.64 29.55 -21.68
CA ASN A 179 -29.25 30.77 -22.38
C ASN A 179 -29.60 30.73 -23.89
N GLU A 180 -29.85 29.54 -24.43
CA GLU A 180 -30.26 29.32 -25.83
C GLU A 180 -31.80 29.32 -26.01
N VAL A 181 -32.56 29.48 -24.92
CA VAL A 181 -34.02 29.60 -24.86
C VAL A 181 -34.39 31.02 -24.44
#